data_AF-A0A6I4QCY1-F1
#
_entry.id   AF-A0A6I4QCY1-F1
#
_cell.length_a   1.000
_cell.length_b   1.000
_cell.length_c   1.000
_cell.angle_alpha   90.00
_cell.angle_beta   90.00
_cell.angle_gamma   90.00
#
_symmetry.space_group_name_H-M   'P 1'
#
loop_
_entity.id
_entity.type
_entity.pdbx_description
1 polymer ?
#
loop_
_entity_poly.entity_id
_entity_poly.type
_entity_poly.pdbx_seq_one_letter_code
_entity_poly.pdbx_strand_id
1 'polypeptide(L)'
;MPKFICKCGHVMHLSDSDNDYEYSFIAEKIIDEIIWILEKNHNQINVDDFVLKVDAKRIRVLVCTKCSRFWLENDDGTYKSYVLEE
;
A
#
# COMPACT_ATOMS: atom_id res chain seq x y z
N MET A 1 -17.79 -10.19 -3.37
CA MET A 1 -16.96 -9.01 -3.04
C MET A 1 -16.29 -9.25 -1.70
N PRO A 2 -14.95 -9.36 -1.67
CA PRO A 2 -14.21 -9.47 -0.42
C PRO A 2 -14.48 -8.23 0.45
N LYS A 3 -14.76 -8.45 1.73
CA LYS A 3 -14.97 -7.39 2.73
C LYS A 3 -13.98 -7.59 3.86
N PHE A 4 -13.46 -6.48 4.39
CA PHE A 4 -12.63 -6.47 5.58
C PHE A 4 -13.33 -5.68 6.68
N ILE A 5 -13.40 -6.23 7.88
CA ILE A 5 -14.04 -5.59 9.03
C ILE A 5 -12.96 -5.12 10.00
N CYS A 6 -12.86 -3.81 10.22
CA CYS A 6 -11.95 -3.24 11.20
C CYS A 6 -12.45 -3.52 12.63
N LYS A 7 -11.55 -3.46 13.62
CA LYS A 7 -11.88 -3.61 15.05
C LYS A 7 -12.89 -2.58 15.57
N CYS A 8 -13.02 -1.42 14.92
CA CYS A 8 -14.05 -0.44 15.26
C CYS A 8 -15.44 -0.76 14.66
N GLY A 9 -15.57 -1.85 13.90
CA GLY A 9 -16.82 -2.26 13.23
C GLY A 9 -17.01 -1.69 11.83
N HIS A 10 -16.13 -0.81 11.35
CA HIS A 10 -16.20 -0.28 9.99
C HIS A 10 -15.87 -1.36 8.94
N VAL A 11 -16.68 -1.44 7.89
CA VAL A 11 -16.54 -2.41 6.79
C VAL A 11 -15.90 -1.73 5.59
N MET A 12 -14.79 -2.29 5.11
CA MET A 12 -14.06 -1.87 3.91
C MET A 12 -14.32 -2.88 2.77
N HIS A 13 -14.62 -2.39 1.58
CA HIS A 13 -15.06 -3.17 0.42
C HIS A 13 -13.91 -3.32 -0.60
N LEU A 14 -13.06 -4.34 -0.42
CA LEU A 14 -11.78 -4.51 -1.13
C LEU A 14 -11.88 -4.82 -2.65
N SER A 15 -13.05 -4.67 -3.27
CA SER A 15 -13.26 -4.89 -4.70
C SER A 15 -13.34 -3.61 -5.53
N ASP A 16 -13.32 -2.45 -4.88
CA ASP A 16 -13.51 -1.18 -5.56
C ASP A 16 -12.12 -0.60 -5.87
N SER A 17 -11.78 -0.44 -7.15
CA SER A 17 -10.46 -0.01 -7.63
C SER A 17 -10.11 1.46 -7.32
N ASP A 18 -11.00 2.18 -6.64
CA ASP A 18 -10.88 3.61 -6.35
C ASP A 18 -11.36 3.88 -4.92
N ASN A 19 -10.69 3.23 -3.95
CA ASN A 19 -11.06 3.32 -2.55
C ASN A 19 -10.01 4.07 -1.72
N ASP A 20 -10.49 4.75 -0.66
CA ASP A 20 -9.65 5.60 0.20
C ASP A 20 -8.91 4.83 1.32
N TYR A 21 -8.96 3.50 1.29
CA TYR A 21 -8.41 2.65 2.36
C TYR A 21 -7.30 1.70 1.92
N GLU A 22 -7.01 1.55 0.62
CA GLU A 22 -5.91 0.69 0.13
C GLU A 22 -4.64 1.50 -0.15
N TYR A 23 -3.58 1.15 0.56
CA TYR A 23 -2.28 1.78 0.48
C TYR A 23 -1.19 0.74 0.26
N SER A 24 -0.03 1.21 -0.19
CA SER A 24 1.19 0.42 -0.29
C SER A 24 2.28 1.07 0.56
N PHE A 25 2.83 0.32 1.51
CA PHE A 25 4.07 0.71 2.16
C PHE A 25 5.23 0.31 1.26
N ILE A 26 6.01 1.32 0.88
CA ILE A 26 7.16 1.21 0.00
C ILE A 26 8.34 1.79 0.78
N ALA A 27 9.47 1.08 0.79
CA ALA A 27 10.67 1.61 1.40
C ALA A 27 11.20 2.80 0.59
N GLU A 28 11.60 3.87 1.26
CA GLU A 28 12.07 5.12 0.62
C GLU A 28 13.12 4.89 -0.47
N LYS A 29 14.06 3.96 -0.24
CA LYS A 29 15.09 3.58 -1.23
C LYS A 29 14.53 3.21 -2.61
N ILE A 30 13.31 2.69 -2.69
CA ILE A 30 12.65 2.33 -3.95
C ILE A 30 12.23 3.61 -4.69
N ILE A 31 11.73 4.61 -3.96
CA ILE A 31 11.42 5.94 -4.50
C ILE A 31 12.71 6.59 -5.01
N ASP A 32 13.79 6.57 -4.21
CA ASP A 32 15.10 7.10 -4.60
C ASP A 32 15.63 6.44 -5.88
N GLU A 33 15.52 5.12 -5.99
CA GLU A 33 15.90 4.37 -7.20
C GLU A 33 15.08 4.82 -8.42
N ILE A 34 13.78 5.02 -8.27
CA ILE A 34 12.90 5.48 -9.36
C ILE A 34 13.28 6.90 -9.78
N ILE A 35 13.51 7.81 -8.83
CA ILE A 35 13.96 9.18 -9.10
C ILE A 35 15.28 9.16 -9.86
N TRP A 36 16.26 8.37 -9.41
CA TRP A 36 17.55 8.26 -10.09
C TRP A 36 17.42 7.76 -11.53
N ILE A 37 16.53 6.79 -11.80
CA ILE A 37 16.24 6.31 -13.16
C ILE A 37 15.68 7.44 -14.01
N LEU A 38 14.71 8.19 -13.49
CA LEU A 38 14.10 9.31 -14.20
C LEU A 38 15.15 10.39 -14.54
N GLU A 39 16.03 10.74 -13.60
CA GLU A 39 17.10 11.70 -13.84
C GLU A 39 18.08 11.25 -14.94
N LYS A 40 18.39 9.95 -15.00
CA LYS A 40 19.30 9.39 -16.01
C LYS A 40 18.65 9.19 -17.38
N ASN A 41 17.35 8.98 -17.41
CA ASN A 41 16.60 8.62 -18.61
C ASN A 41 15.66 9.73 -19.08
N HIS A 42 16.03 11.01 -18.89
CA HIS A 42 15.26 12.16 -19.36
C HIS A 42 13.78 12.15 -18.90
N ASN A 43 13.56 11.85 -17.63
CA ASN A 43 12.25 11.71 -16.98
C ASN A 43 11.38 10.58 -17.56
N GLN A 44 12.00 9.51 -18.05
CA GLN A 44 11.29 8.35 -18.57
C GLN A 44 11.64 7.08 -17.78
N ILE A 45 10.61 6.28 -17.51
CA ILE A 45 10.71 4.93 -16.99
C ILE A 45 9.67 4.08 -17.72
N ASN A 46 10.02 2.85 -18.06
CA ASN A 46 9.06 1.91 -18.62
C ASN A 46 8.01 1.55 -17.55
N VAL A 47 6.74 1.43 -17.94
CA VAL A 47 5.63 1.15 -17.01
C VAL A 47 5.81 -0.20 -16.32
N ASP A 48 6.23 -1.24 -17.04
CA ASP A 48 6.46 -2.57 -16.47
C ASP A 48 7.61 -2.54 -15.47
N ASP A 49 8.70 -1.80 -15.77
CA ASP A 49 9.82 -1.61 -14.84
C ASP A 49 9.39 -0.86 -13.57
N PHE A 50 8.54 0.17 -13.71
CA PHE A 50 7.98 0.90 -12.58
C PHE A 50 7.13 -0.02 -11.69
N VAL A 51 6.21 -0.77 -12.30
CA VAL A 51 5.34 -1.71 -11.57
C VAL A 51 6.18 -2.78 -10.88
N LEU A 52 7.17 -3.36 -11.56
CA LEU A 52 8.06 -4.37 -10.95
C LEU A 52 8.81 -3.82 -9.75
N LYS A 53 9.31 -2.57 -9.81
CA LYS A 53 10.04 -1.95 -8.69
C LYS A 53 9.15 -1.68 -7.48
N VAL A 54 7.92 -1.23 -7.71
CA VAL A 54 6.97 -0.91 -6.66
C VAL A 54 6.32 -2.17 -6.10
N ASP A 55 5.77 -3.03 -6.95
CA ASP A 55 4.93 -4.16 -6.55
C ASP A 55 5.74 -5.32 -5.95
N ALA A 56 6.98 -5.53 -6.38
CA ALA A 56 7.79 -6.64 -5.88
C ALA A 56 8.16 -6.49 -4.39
N LYS A 57 8.08 -5.28 -3.84
CA LYS A 57 8.51 -4.98 -2.47
C LYS A 57 7.48 -4.19 -1.66
N ARG A 58 6.29 -3.93 -2.22
CA ARG A 58 5.23 -3.27 -1.47
C ARG A 58 4.68 -4.20 -0.39
N ILE A 59 4.35 -3.62 0.75
CA ILE A 59 3.48 -4.26 1.73
C ILE A 59 2.09 -3.65 1.55
N ARG A 60 1.06 -4.48 1.33
CA ARG A 60 -0.31 -4.00 1.23
C ARG A 60 -0.79 -3.54 2.61
N VAL A 61 -1.40 -2.38 2.64
CA VAL A 61 -1.90 -1.75 3.87
C VAL A 61 -3.35 -1.35 3.67
N LEU A 62 -4.21 -1.73 4.61
CA LEU A 62 -5.56 -1.18 4.72
C LEU A 62 -5.60 -0.15 5.85
N VAL A 63 -6.05 1.08 5.55
CA VAL A 63 -6.21 2.14 6.54
C VAL A 63 -7.68 2.38 6.80
N CYS A 64 -8.12 2.14 8.05
CA CYS A 64 -9.51 2.37 8.40
C CYS A 64 -9.83 3.87 8.45
N THR A 65 -10.68 4.35 7.56
CA THR A 65 -11.11 5.77 7.47
C THR A 65 -11.94 6.26 8.67
N LYS A 66 -12.30 5.38 9.62
CA LYS A 66 -13.07 5.73 10.82
C LYS A 66 -12.25 5.82 12.10
N CYS A 67 -11.19 5.03 12.24
CA CYS A 67 -10.37 5.01 13.46
C CYS A 67 -8.87 5.11 13.18
N SER A 68 -8.50 5.35 11.91
CA SER A 68 -7.12 5.50 11.43
C SER A 68 -6.21 4.30 11.73
N ARG A 69 -6.79 3.13 12.04
CA ARG A 69 -6.04 1.88 12.27
C ARG A 69 -5.45 1.38 10.96
N PHE A 70 -4.16 1.08 10.99
CA PHE A 70 -3.42 0.45 9.92
C PHE A 70 -3.53 -1.07 10.04
N TRP A 71 -3.74 -1.75 8.92
CA TRP A 71 -3.75 -3.20 8.80
C TRP A 71 -2.75 -3.62 7.73
N LEU A 72 -1.63 -4.18 8.16
CA LEU A 72 -0.57 -4.64 7.26
C LEU A 72 -0.82 -6.12 6.95
N GLU A 73 -0.91 -6.44 5.67
CA GLU A 73 -1.01 -7.82 5.19
C GLU A 73 0.35 -8.52 5.37
N ASN A 74 0.34 -9.71 5.97
CA ASN A 74 1.49 -10.60 6.03
C ASN A 74 1.47 -11.54 4.81
N ASP A 75 2.60 -12.22 4.55
CA ASP A 75 2.76 -13.14 3.43
C ASP A 75 1.77 -14.33 3.44
N ASP A 76 1.21 -14.67 4.61
CA ASP A 76 0.22 -15.73 4.79
C ASP A 76 -1.24 -15.28 4.57
N GLY A 77 -1.45 -14.01 4.18
CA GLY A 77 -2.76 -13.40 4.00
C GLY A 77 -3.46 -12.96 5.30
N THR A 78 -2.80 -13.09 6.45
CA THR A 78 -3.29 -12.53 7.72
C THR A 78 -2.91 -11.05 7.86
N TYR A 79 -3.51 -10.35 8.83
CA TYR A 79 -3.24 -8.92 9.03
C TYR A 79 -2.75 -8.62 10.45
N LYS A 80 -1.69 -7.81 10.55
CA LYS A 80 -1.28 -7.16 11.80
C LYS A 80 -1.84 -5.75 11.86
N SER A 81 -2.30 -5.33 13.04
CA SER A 81 -2.94 -4.03 13.21
C SER A 81 -2.12 -3.07 14.06
N TYR A 82 -2.00 -1.82 13.65
CA TYR A 82 -1.31 -0.74 14.36
C TYR A 82 -2.22 0.46 14.52
N VAL A 83 -2.06 1.20 15.62
CA VAL A 83 -2.74 2.47 15.91
C VAL A 83 -1.70 3.52 16.24
N LEU A 84 -2.08 4.79 16.09
CA LEU A 84 -1.30 5.90 16.63
C LEU A 84 -1.14 5.71 18.15
N GLU A 85 0.07 5.93 18.65
CA GLU A 85 0.32 5.98 20.08
C GLU A 85 -0.17 7.33 20.64
N GLU A 86 -0.79 7.29 21.83
CA GLU A 86 -1.26 8.48 22.55
C GLU A 86 -0.16 9.10 23.41
#